data_AF-A0A1G1CB12-F1
#
_entry.id   AF-A0A1G1CB12-F1
#
_cell.length_a   1.000
_cell.length_b   1.000
_cell.length_c   1.000
_cell.angle_alpha   90.00
_cell.angle_beta   90.00
_cell.angle_gamma   90.00
#
_symmetry.space_group_name_H-M   'P 1'
#
loop_
_entity.id
_entity.type
_entity.pdbx_description
1 polymer ?
#
loop_
_entity_poly.entity_id
_entity_poly.type
_entity_poly.pdbx_seq_one_letter_code
_entity_poly.pdbx_strand_id
1 'polypeptide(L)'
;MISGLSLRNFTVFADEIFNFCDGINVVIGSNGTGKSHLLKMAYGAARWSREMALREKGQGRPDRATLQKELGGKLQRLYRPESLGRLSRRGVGVRRTEVGVQFVGKDDRDFEFSFSTKSTTDVGLDETPTKFSAAEEVEPITALDAELEQSQRYLDTQNGGVQA
;
A
#
# COMPACT_ATOMS: atom_id res chain seq x y z
N MET A 1 7.90 -0.89 -1.65
CA MET A 1 6.76 -1.84 -1.66
C MET A 1 6.20 -1.93 -0.24
N ILE A 2 4.92 -2.30 -0.04
CA ILE A 2 4.37 -2.58 1.31
C ILE A 2 4.82 -3.98 1.74
N SER A 3 5.44 -4.10 2.91
CA SER A 3 5.88 -5.36 3.53
C SER A 3 4.88 -5.89 4.57
N GLY A 4 4.06 -5.01 5.16
CA GLY A 4 3.12 -5.42 6.21
C GLY A 4 1.89 -4.50 6.32
N LEU A 5 0.79 -5.10 6.77
CA LEU A 5 -0.43 -4.39 7.16
C LEU A 5 -0.99 -4.97 8.46
N SER A 6 -1.25 -4.11 9.44
CA SER A 6 -2.05 -4.45 10.62
C SER A 6 -3.43 -3.80 10.49
N LEU A 7 -4.49 -4.57 10.67
CA LEU A 7 -5.88 -4.12 10.51
C LEU A 7 -6.70 -4.51 11.74
N ARG A 8 -7.06 -3.51 12.56
CA ARG A 8 -7.90 -3.71 13.73
C ARG A 8 -9.21 -2.95 13.60
N ASN A 9 -10.31 -3.66 13.89
CA ASN A 9 -11.68 -3.17 13.70
C ASN A 9 -11.93 -2.57 12.31
N PHE A 10 -11.28 -3.08 11.27
CA PHE A 10 -11.42 -2.56 9.91
C PHE A 10 -12.29 -3.49 9.07
N THR A 11 -13.47 -3.02 8.67
CA THR A 11 -14.39 -3.72 7.75
C THR A 11 -14.80 -5.12 8.27
N VAL A 12 -14.24 -6.20 7.73
CA VAL A 12 -14.46 -7.57 8.18
C VAL A 12 -13.33 -8.13 9.06
N PHE A 13 -12.27 -7.35 9.29
CA PHE A 13 -11.11 -7.74 10.09
C PHE A 13 -11.29 -7.26 11.53
N ALA A 14 -11.11 -8.18 12.50
CA ALA A 14 -11.24 -7.87 13.93
C ALA A 14 -9.90 -7.36 14.45
N ASP A 15 -8.85 -8.17 14.25
CA ASP A 15 -7.47 -7.87 14.59
C ASP A 15 -6.61 -8.81 13.74
N GLU A 16 -6.10 -8.35 12.61
CA GLU A 16 -5.35 -9.18 11.66
C GLU A 16 -4.03 -8.52 11.29
N ILE A 17 -2.98 -9.32 11.15
CA ILE A 17 -1.65 -8.89 10.71
C ILE A 17 -1.30 -9.66 9.44
N PHE A 18 -1.00 -8.94 8.38
CA PHE A 18 -0.59 -9.49 7.09
C PHE A 18 0.88 -9.14 6.85
N ASN A 19 1.72 -10.16 6.79
CA ASN A 19 3.11 -10.03 6.38
C ASN A 19 3.24 -10.46 4.92
N PHE A 20 3.68 -9.56 4.05
CA PHE A 20 3.85 -9.83 2.64
C PHE A 20 5.27 -10.32 2.36
N CYS A 21 5.40 -11.27 1.43
CA CYS A 21 6.69 -11.72 0.94
C CYS A 21 7.20 -10.83 -0.19
N ASP A 22 8.50 -10.90 -0.45
CA ASP A 22 9.09 -10.42 -1.69
C ASP A 22 8.55 -11.25 -2.86
N GLY A 23 8.12 -10.57 -3.93
CA GLY A 23 7.55 -11.21 -5.12
C GLY A 23 6.01 -11.28 -5.11
N ILE A 24 5.45 -12.45 -5.44
CA ILE A 24 4.02 -12.61 -5.69
C ILE A 24 3.30 -13.06 -4.43
N ASN A 25 2.40 -12.20 -3.93
CA ASN A 25 1.52 -12.49 -2.80
C ASN A 25 0.15 -12.95 -3.31
N VAL A 26 -0.27 -14.17 -2.95
CA VAL A 26 -1.54 -14.77 -3.40
C VAL A 26 -2.57 -14.73 -2.28
N VAL A 27 -3.67 -13.99 -2.47
CA VAL A 27 -4.75 -13.84 -1.47
C VAL A 27 -5.98 -14.67 -1.87
N ILE A 28 -6.27 -15.72 -1.10
CA ILE A 28 -7.38 -16.68 -1.37
C ILE A 28 -8.38 -16.66 -0.22
N GLY A 29 -9.65 -16.93 -0.52
CA GLY A 29 -10.73 -17.00 0.47
C GLY A 29 -12.10 -16.92 -0.17
N SER A 30 -13.15 -17.27 0.56
CA SER A 30 -14.54 -17.21 0.08
C SER A 30 -15.02 -15.76 -0.13
N ASN A 31 -16.19 -15.58 -0.75
CA ASN A 31 -16.78 -14.26 -0.94
C ASN A 31 -17.12 -13.62 0.41
N GLY A 32 -16.87 -12.31 0.54
CA GLY A 32 -17.14 -11.57 1.77
C GLY A 32 -16.05 -11.67 2.85
N THR A 33 -14.96 -12.41 2.65
CA THR A 33 -13.86 -12.53 3.64
C THR A 33 -12.87 -11.35 3.65
N GLY A 34 -13.13 -10.29 2.90
CA GLY A 34 -12.32 -9.07 2.95
C GLY A 34 -11.14 -9.03 1.99
N LYS A 35 -10.97 -9.99 1.06
CA LYS A 35 -9.88 -9.98 0.07
C LYS A 35 -9.73 -8.63 -0.66
N SER A 36 -10.81 -8.12 -1.25
CA SER A 36 -10.80 -6.82 -1.93
C SER A 36 -10.57 -5.66 -0.97
N HIS A 37 -10.96 -5.81 0.30
CA HIS A 37 -10.74 -4.77 1.32
C HIS A 37 -9.27 -4.70 1.73
N LEU A 38 -8.59 -5.84 1.88
CA LEU A 38 -7.14 -5.92 2.11
C LEU A 38 -6.38 -5.27 0.95
N LEU A 39 -6.68 -5.66 -0.29
CA LEU A 39 -6.01 -5.13 -1.48
C LEU A 39 -6.25 -3.63 -1.67
N LYS A 40 -7.47 -3.16 -1.41
CA LYS A 40 -7.77 -1.72 -1.42
C LYS A 40 -6.97 -0.97 -0.36
N MET A 41 -6.77 -1.53 0.82
CA MET A 41 -6.01 -0.85 1.88
C MET A 41 -4.55 -0.72 1.47
N ALA A 42 -3.94 -1.82 1.02
CA ALA A 42 -2.58 -1.81 0.48
C ALA A 42 -2.42 -0.77 -0.64
N TYR A 43 -3.31 -0.80 -1.63
CA TYR A 43 -3.30 0.16 -2.73
C TYR A 43 -3.47 1.61 -2.26
N GLY A 44 -4.45 1.86 -1.39
CA GLY A 44 -4.77 3.19 -0.88
C GLY A 44 -3.58 3.81 -0.12
N ALA A 45 -2.95 3.03 0.76
CA ALA A 45 -1.78 3.44 1.52
C ALA A 45 -0.57 3.74 0.62
N ALA A 46 -0.24 2.81 -0.29
CA ALA A 46 0.87 2.99 -1.22
C ALA A 46 0.66 4.20 -2.14
N ARG A 47 -0.56 4.37 -2.67
CA ARG A 47 -0.90 5.47 -3.55
C ARG A 47 -0.90 6.82 -2.82
N TRP A 48 -1.43 6.87 -1.61
CA TRP A 48 -1.37 8.07 -0.77
C TRP A 48 0.07 8.48 -0.50
N SER A 49 0.92 7.54 -0.06
CA SER A 49 2.34 7.79 0.18
C SER A 49 3.02 8.35 -1.07
N ARG A 50 2.81 7.74 -2.24
CA ARG A 50 3.35 8.25 -3.52
C ARG A 50 2.87 9.66 -3.86
N GLU A 51 1.59 9.96 -3.67
CA GLU A 51 1.03 11.29 -3.95
C GLU A 51 1.64 12.35 -3.01
N MET A 52 1.89 12.02 -1.75
CA MET A 52 2.56 12.91 -0.81
C MET A 52 4.03 13.10 -1.16
N ALA A 53 4.73 12.07 -1.64
CA ALA A 53 6.10 12.19 -2.15
C ALA A 53 6.20 13.17 -3.33
N LEU A 54 5.27 13.08 -4.29
CA LEU A 54 5.22 13.98 -5.45
C LEU A 54 4.93 15.41 -5.03
N ARG A 55 4.02 15.59 -4.08
CA ARG A 55 3.69 16.92 -3.55
C ARG A 55 4.87 17.53 -2.78
N GLU A 56 5.56 16.75 -1.97
CA GLU A 56 6.74 17.20 -1.20
C GLU A 56 7.84 17.73 -2.12
N LYS A 57 8.11 17.04 -3.24
CA LYS A 57 9.08 17.48 -4.26
C LYS A 57 8.70 18.81 -4.94
N GLY A 58 7.40 19.08 -5.12
CA GLY A 58 6.94 20.24 -5.90
C GLY A 58 6.53 21.46 -5.05
N GLN A 59 6.00 21.24 -3.86
CA GLN A 59 5.33 22.26 -3.03
C GLN A 59 5.84 22.27 -1.57
N GLY A 60 6.79 21.40 -1.23
CA GLY A 60 7.24 21.20 0.15
C GLY A 60 6.34 20.24 0.93
N ARG A 61 6.83 19.86 2.11
CA ARG A 61 6.19 18.84 2.96
C ARG A 61 4.84 19.31 3.47
N PRO A 62 3.74 18.58 3.23
CA PRO A 62 2.43 18.94 3.77
C PRO A 62 2.41 18.89 5.30
N ASP A 63 1.61 19.76 5.91
CA ASP A 63 1.35 19.68 7.34
C ASP A 63 0.53 18.43 7.71
N ARG A 64 0.53 18.10 9.00
CA ARG A 64 -0.14 16.90 9.52
C ARG A 64 -1.65 16.88 9.23
N ALA A 65 -2.32 18.03 9.35
CA ALA A 65 -3.75 18.12 9.08
C ALA A 65 -4.09 17.81 7.61
N THR A 66 -3.26 18.31 6.68
CA THR A 66 -3.38 18.00 5.26
C THR A 66 -3.14 16.51 4.99
N LEU A 67 -2.14 15.91 5.62
CA LEU A 67 -1.86 14.48 5.49
C LEU A 67 -3.06 13.63 5.94
N GLN A 68 -3.65 13.97 7.09
CA GLN A 68 -4.84 13.32 7.65
C GLN A 68 -6.06 13.43 6.71
N LYS A 69 -6.32 14.64 6.19
CA LYS A 69 -7.44 14.89 5.28
C LYS A 69 -7.28 14.15 3.95
N GLU A 70 -6.09 14.15 3.36
CA GLU A 70 -5.83 13.46 2.10
C GLU A 70 -5.92 11.94 2.23
N LEU A 71 -5.44 11.37 3.34
CA LEU A 71 -5.55 9.94 3.61
C LEU A 71 -7.01 9.53 3.80
N GLY A 72 -7.76 10.25 4.63
CA GLY A 72 -9.20 10.02 4.82
C GLY A 72 -10.00 10.13 3.52
N GLY A 73 -9.74 11.20 2.73
CA GLY A 73 -10.33 11.39 1.42
C GLY A 73 -9.97 10.28 0.42
N LYS A 74 -8.73 9.76 0.45
CA LYS A 74 -8.32 8.61 -0.38
C LYS A 74 -9.14 7.36 -0.05
N LEU A 75 -9.32 7.06 1.23
CA LEU A 75 -10.12 5.90 1.68
C LEU A 75 -11.58 6.06 1.26
N GLN A 76 -12.16 7.25 1.42
CA GLN A 76 -13.52 7.51 0.97
C GLN A 76 -13.68 7.31 -0.54
N ARG A 77 -12.76 7.83 -1.37
CA ARG A 77 -12.81 7.64 -2.83
C ARG A 77 -12.71 6.17 -3.24
N LEU A 78 -11.92 5.38 -2.52
CA LEU A 78 -11.62 3.99 -2.85
C LEU A 78 -12.70 2.99 -2.39
N TYR A 79 -13.25 3.21 -1.19
CA TYR A 79 -14.27 2.33 -0.61
C TYR A 79 -15.69 2.83 -0.83
N ARG A 80 -15.87 4.13 -1.11
CA ARG A 80 -17.17 4.81 -1.26
C ARG A 80 -18.16 4.58 -0.11
N PRO A 81 -17.74 4.68 1.16
CA PRO A 81 -18.68 4.65 2.26
C PRO A 81 -19.45 5.98 2.37
N GLU A 82 -20.59 5.98 3.07
CA GLU A 82 -21.31 7.22 3.43
C GLU A 82 -20.48 8.16 4.30
N SER A 83 -19.66 7.59 5.19
CA SER A 83 -18.71 8.30 6.03
C SER A 83 -17.51 7.39 6.30
N LEU A 84 -16.34 7.97 6.63
CA LEU A 84 -15.13 7.21 6.92
C LEU A 84 -15.37 6.17 8.02
N GLY A 85 -16.13 6.52 9.05
CA GLY A 85 -16.48 5.64 10.17
C GLY A 85 -17.22 4.37 9.76
N ARG A 86 -17.87 4.32 8.59
CA ARG A 86 -18.52 3.09 8.05
C ARG A 86 -17.51 2.04 7.58
N LEU A 87 -16.22 2.38 7.48
CA LEU A 87 -15.15 1.40 7.28
C LEU A 87 -14.77 0.69 8.58
N SER A 88 -15.24 1.17 9.73
CA SER A 88 -15.07 0.45 11.00
C SER A 88 -15.91 -0.83 10.99
N ARG A 89 -15.39 -1.89 11.58
CA ARG A 89 -16.09 -3.16 11.75
C ARG A 89 -17.40 -2.93 12.47
N ARG A 90 -18.48 -3.51 11.95
CA ARG A 90 -19.82 -3.40 12.54
C ARG A 90 -19.84 -3.97 13.95
N GLY A 91 -20.47 -3.23 14.85
CA GLY A 91 -20.74 -3.67 16.21
C GLY A 91 -21.37 -2.54 17.03
N VAL A 92 -21.76 -2.87 18.26
CA VAL A 92 -22.35 -1.91 19.21
C VAL A 92 -21.27 -0.94 19.73
N GLY A 93 -21.64 0.33 19.89
CA GLY A 93 -20.81 1.36 20.52
C GLY A 93 -19.82 2.07 19.59
N VAL A 94 -19.08 3.03 20.16
CA VAL A 94 -17.98 3.70 19.46
C VAL A 94 -16.75 2.81 19.52
N ARG A 95 -16.14 2.56 18.37
CA ARG A 95 -14.93 1.75 18.27
C ARG A 95 -13.88 2.52 17.51
N ARG A 96 -12.64 2.32 17.92
CA ARG A 96 -11.46 2.78 17.21
C ARG A 96 -11.03 1.72 16.21
N THR A 97 -10.83 2.16 14.98
CA THR A 97 -10.27 1.40 13.87
C THR A 97 -8.84 1.83 13.72
N GLU A 98 -7.92 0.89 13.63
CA GLU A 98 -6.47 1.13 13.58
C GLU A 98 -5.91 0.39 12.37
N VAL A 99 -5.04 1.09 11.64
CA VAL A 99 -4.35 0.55 10.47
C VAL A 99 -2.88 0.94 10.56
N GLY A 100 -2.01 -0.06 10.65
CA GLY A 100 -0.57 0.11 10.51
C GLY A 100 -0.11 -0.32 9.11
N VAL A 101 0.79 0.46 8.54
CA VAL A 101 1.35 0.23 7.20
C VAL A 101 2.86 0.20 7.29
N GLN A 102 3.44 -0.92 6.86
CA GLN A 102 4.89 -1.12 6.82
C GLN A 102 5.37 -1.20 5.37
N PHE A 103 6.45 -0.50 5.06
CA PHE A 103 7.11 -0.56 3.77
C PHE A 103 8.41 -1.38 3.86
N VAL A 104 8.78 -2.00 2.73
CA VAL A 104 10.10 -2.60 2.55
C VAL A 104 11.17 -1.51 2.74
N GLY A 105 12.23 -1.82 3.49
CA GLY A 105 13.27 -0.88 3.90
C GLY A 105 13.01 -0.29 5.30
N LYS A 106 13.90 0.57 5.78
CA LYS A 106 13.84 1.14 7.14
C LYS A 106 12.49 1.79 7.46
N ASP A 107 12.17 1.86 8.76
CA ASP A 107 10.95 2.40 9.40
C ASP A 107 10.60 3.86 9.06
N ASP A 108 11.37 4.55 8.22
CA ASP A 108 11.20 5.98 7.94
C ASP A 108 9.97 6.29 7.07
N ARG A 109 9.40 5.29 6.40
CA ARG A 109 8.20 5.35 5.56
C ARG A 109 6.96 4.76 6.20
N ASP A 110 7.12 4.08 7.32
CA ASP A 110 6.03 3.40 8.01
C ASP A 110 5.10 4.43 8.66
N PHE A 111 3.83 4.08 8.74
CA PHE A 111 2.85 4.95 9.37
C PHE A 111 1.67 4.18 9.92
N GLU A 112 1.07 4.75 10.95
CA GLU A 112 -0.13 4.25 11.57
C GLU A 112 -1.20 5.33 11.56
N PHE A 113 -2.44 4.93 11.32
CA PHE A 113 -3.56 5.82 11.38
C PHE A 113 -4.78 5.14 11.97
N SER A 114 -5.67 5.98 12.49
CA SER A 114 -6.89 5.53 13.13
C SER A 114 -8.07 6.43 12.80
N PHE A 115 -9.25 5.88 13.00
CA PHE A 115 -10.49 6.63 12.98
C PHE A 115 -11.51 5.91 13.85
N SER A 116 -12.69 6.49 14.04
CA SER A 116 -13.76 5.85 14.81
C SER A 116 -15.03 5.71 13.99
N THR A 117 -16.00 4.98 14.53
CA THR A 117 -17.35 4.91 13.95
C THR A 117 -18.03 6.28 13.80
N LYS A 118 -17.55 7.31 14.51
CA LYS A 118 -18.03 8.70 14.41
C LYS A 118 -17.25 9.56 13.40
N SER A 119 -16.13 9.06 12.86
CA SER A 119 -15.31 9.84 11.93
C SER A 119 -16.06 10.06 10.60
N THR A 120 -16.08 11.32 10.14
CA THR A 120 -16.74 11.71 8.89
C THR A 120 -15.76 11.63 7.72
N THR A 121 -14.70 12.42 7.74
CA THR A 121 -13.78 12.61 6.61
C THR A 121 -12.33 12.27 6.93
N ASP A 122 -11.84 12.67 8.10
CA ASP A 122 -10.41 12.72 8.39
C ASP A 122 -9.99 11.54 9.27
N VAL A 123 -8.76 11.06 9.07
CA VAL A 123 -8.12 10.08 9.95
C VAL A 123 -7.27 10.78 11.02
N GLY A 124 -7.03 10.13 12.15
CA GLY A 124 -5.90 10.40 13.04
C GLY A 124 -4.63 9.77 12.49
N LEU A 125 -3.52 10.49 12.37
CA LEU A 125 -2.21 9.87 12.08
C LEU A 125 -1.52 9.54 13.41
N ASP A 126 -1.52 8.30 13.87
CA ASP A 126 -0.91 7.97 15.14
C ASP A 126 0.62 7.99 15.03
N GLU A 127 1.15 7.43 13.94
CA GLU A 127 2.55 7.56 13.54
C GLU A 127 2.63 8.25 12.17
N THR A 128 3.50 9.27 12.06
CA THR A 128 3.65 10.03 10.81
C THR A 128 4.93 9.61 10.11
N PRO A 129 4.87 9.22 8.83
CA PRO A 129 6.05 8.76 8.11
C PRO A 129 6.99 9.93 7.88
N THR A 130 8.28 9.80 8.19
CA THR A 130 9.26 10.87 7.96
C THR A 130 9.62 11.03 6.48
N LYS A 131 9.50 9.96 5.70
CA LYS A 131 9.64 9.95 4.24
C LYS A 131 8.42 9.31 3.61
N PHE A 132 8.13 9.68 2.37
CA PHE A 132 7.10 9.02 1.59
C PHE A 132 7.72 8.01 0.60
N SER A 133 6.98 6.93 0.32
CA SER A 133 7.34 5.97 -0.71
C SER A 133 7.16 6.60 -2.08
N ALA A 134 8.21 7.22 -2.61
CA ALA A 134 8.35 7.35 -4.05
C ALA A 134 8.41 5.92 -4.60
N ALA A 135 7.57 5.57 -5.57
CA ALA A 135 7.84 4.35 -6.33
C ALA A 135 9.24 4.53 -6.90
N GLU A 136 10.15 3.60 -6.61
CA GLU A 136 11.30 3.41 -7.49
C GLU A 136 10.72 3.22 -8.90
N GLU A 137 11.35 3.81 -9.89
CA GLU A 137 10.99 3.57 -11.29
C GLU A 137 11.00 2.06 -11.46
N VAL A 138 9.81 1.46 -11.57
CA VAL A 138 9.71 0.09 -12.01
C VAL A 138 10.15 0.19 -13.47
N GLU A 139 11.38 -0.21 -13.74
CA GLU A 139 11.87 -0.46 -15.09
C GLU A 139 10.72 -1.15 -15.83
N PRO A 140 10.18 -0.52 -16.90
CA PRO A 140 9.02 -1.07 -17.57
C PRO A 140 9.33 -2.51 -18.00
N ILE A 141 8.31 -3.37 -18.08
CA ILE A 141 8.51 -4.78 -18.51
C ILE A 141 9.30 -4.85 -19.83
N THR A 142 9.17 -3.84 -20.68
CA THR A 142 9.96 -3.68 -21.92
C THR A 142 11.47 -3.56 -21.71
N ALA A 143 11.93 -3.02 -20.58
CA ALA A 143 13.34 -2.96 -20.22
C ALA A 143 13.86 -4.35 -19.79
N LEU A 144 13.03 -5.13 -19.09
CA LEU A 144 13.30 -6.54 -18.81
C LEU A 144 13.34 -7.39 -20.08
N ASP A 145 12.46 -7.12 -21.06
CA ASP A 145 12.47 -7.80 -22.36
C ASP A 145 13.77 -7.50 -23.13
N ALA A 146 14.25 -6.25 -23.09
CA ALA A 146 15.52 -5.87 -23.72
C ALA A 146 16.75 -6.53 -23.05
N GLU A 147 16.74 -6.67 -21.72
CA GLU A 147 17.76 -7.42 -20.98
C GLU A 147 17.70 -8.93 -21.30
N LEU A 148 16.50 -9.50 -21.42
CA LEU A 148 16.31 -10.91 -21.81
C LEU A 148 16.77 -11.18 -23.25
N GLU A 149 16.46 -10.29 -24.19
CA GLU A 149 16.95 -10.37 -25.58
C GLU A 149 18.48 -10.23 -25.66
N GLN A 150 19.09 -9.38 -24.81
CA GLN A 150 20.55 -9.27 -24.70
C GLN A 150 21.17 -10.51 -24.04
N SER A 151 20.50 -11.10 -23.05
CA SER A 151 20.93 -12.33 -22.38
C SER A 151 20.85 -13.57 -23.27
N GLN A 152 19.89 -13.64 -24.20
CA GLN A 152 19.79 -14.75 -25.15
C GLN A 152 20.94 -14.78 -26.18
N ARG A 153 21.64 -13.65 -26.40
CA ARG A 153 22.86 -13.62 -27.25
C ARG A 153 24.06 -14.34 -26.65
N TYR A 154 24.04 -14.71 -25.36
CA TYR A 154 25.10 -15.50 -24.73
C TYR A 154 24.97 -17.02 -24.95
N LEU A 155 23.80 -17.51 -25.37
CA LEU A 155 23.61 -18.95 -25.64
C LEU A 155 24.06 -19.35 -27.05
N ASP A 156 24.18 -18.41 -27.99
CA ASP A 156 24.55 -18.70 -29.38
C ASP A 156 26.05 -18.59 -29.69
N THR A 157 26.90 -18.21 -28.71
CA THR A 157 28.35 -18.13 -28.94
C THR A 157 29.13 -19.40 -28.60
N GLN A 158 28.47 -20.47 -28.13
CA GLN A 158 29.12 -21.75 -27.78
C GLN A 158 28.91 -22.89 -28.80
N ASN A 159 28.17 -22.68 -29.90
CA ASN A 159 28.05 -23.67 -30.98
C ASN A 159 28.94 -23.39 -32.20
N GLY A 160 29.88 -22.44 -32.06
CA GLY A 160 30.91 -22.16 -33.06
C GLY A 160 32.15 -23.03 -32.90
N GLY A 161 32.08 -24.28 -33.35
CA GLY A 161 33.27 -24.99 -33.83
C GLY A 161 33.57 -26.33 -33.16
N VAL A 162 33.25 -27.42 -33.87
CA VAL A 162 34.25 -28.42 -34.24
C VAL A 162 33.90 -28.90 -35.65
N GLN A 163 34.77 -28.60 -36.61
CA GLN A 163 34.83 -29.29 -37.90
C GLN A 163 35.33 -30.72 -37.69
N ALA A 164 34.61 -31.70 -38.23
CA ALA A 164 35.15 -32.93 -38.81
C ALA A 164 34.12 -33.52 -39.77
#